data_AF-N9M8N2-F1
#
_entry.id   AF-N9M8N2-F1
#
_cell.length_a   1.000
_cell.length_b   1.000
_cell.length_c   1.000
_cell.angle_alpha   90.00
_cell.angle_beta   90.00
_cell.angle_gamma   90.00
#
_symmetry.space_group_name_H-M   'P 1'
#
loop_
_entity.id
_entity.type
_entity.pdbx_description
1 polymer ?
#
loop_
_entity_poly.entity_id
_entity_poly.type
_entity_poly.pdbx_seq_one_letter_code
_entity_poly.pdbx_strand_id
1 'polypeptide(L)'
;MTGCSSLLNPSIHNSLKEVRTSNFLKNEDKTKTIGGIDANSNGVRDDIEGYINLKYGNNPKFVSVYMQYAKELRTKLTLASDDREAYRRASHKVSRQMICASKIDYEVEPEKMYRDTMIIYALSVNTKQRKAESNRISSLVSGMVFILPTEEHCKN
;
A
#
# COMPACT_ATOMS: atom_id res chain seq x y z
N MET A 1 27.10 -7.65 6.21
CA MET A 1 25.80 -6.96 6.41
C MET A 1 24.88 -7.34 5.26
N THR A 2 24.22 -8.49 5.38
CA THR A 2 23.32 -9.05 4.37
C THR A 2 21.98 -8.33 4.48
N GLY A 3 21.63 -7.59 3.42
CA GLY A 3 20.43 -6.78 3.36
C GLY A 3 19.17 -7.62 3.45
N CYS A 4 18.19 -7.14 4.22
CA CYS A 4 16.83 -7.64 4.34
C CYS A 4 16.03 -7.47 3.02
N SER A 5 16.57 -7.96 1.89
CA SER A 5 16.00 -7.76 0.55
C SER A 5 15.05 -8.88 0.12
N SER A 6 14.69 -9.81 1.02
CA SER A 6 13.82 -10.96 0.70
C SER A 6 12.68 -11.17 1.71
N LEU A 7 12.19 -10.12 2.37
CA LEU A 7 11.10 -10.24 3.37
C LEU A 7 9.69 -10.38 2.77
N LEU A 8 9.57 -10.82 1.52
CA LEU A 8 8.28 -11.25 0.99
C LEU A 8 8.27 -12.76 0.99
N ASN A 9 7.25 -13.35 1.63
CA ASN A 9 6.92 -14.77 1.49
C ASN A 9 6.98 -15.14 -0.01
N PRO A 10 7.64 -16.25 -0.42
CA PRO A 10 7.75 -16.65 -1.83
C PRO A 10 6.41 -16.61 -2.60
N SER A 11 5.30 -16.87 -1.91
CA SER A 11 3.94 -16.72 -2.44
C SER A 11 3.63 -15.28 -2.91
N ILE A 12 3.99 -14.26 -2.14
CA ILE A 12 3.76 -12.86 -2.47
C ILE A 12 4.63 -12.42 -3.66
N HIS A 13 5.89 -12.88 -3.72
CA HIS A 13 6.77 -12.56 -4.85
C HIS A 13 6.20 -13.11 -6.17
N ASN A 14 5.71 -14.35 -6.15
CA ASN A 14 5.07 -14.97 -7.30
C ASN A 14 3.79 -14.23 -7.69
N SER A 15 2.91 -13.91 -6.74
CA SER A 15 1.68 -13.15 -7.03
C SER A 15 1.95 -11.74 -7.53
N LEU A 16 3.01 -11.06 -7.06
CA LEU A 16 3.40 -9.76 -7.60
C LEU A 16 3.90 -9.88 -9.05
N LYS A 17 4.64 -10.95 -9.37
CA LYS A 17 5.07 -11.23 -10.75
C LYS A 17 3.87 -11.49 -11.65
N GLU A 18 2.91 -12.29 -11.20
CA GLU A 18 1.65 -12.55 -11.91
C GLU A 18 0.89 -11.26 -12.19
N VAL A 19 0.74 -10.38 -11.19
CA VAL A 19 0.10 -9.06 -11.35
C VAL A 19 0.81 -8.21 -12.40
N ARG A 20 2.15 -8.16 -12.38
CA ARG A 20 2.94 -7.39 -13.37
C ARG A 20 2.84 -7.93 -14.80
N THR A 21 2.53 -9.21 -14.95
CA THR A 21 2.29 -9.85 -16.26
C THR A 21 0.82 -9.88 -16.65
N SER A 22 -0.08 -9.47 -15.75
CA SER A 22 -1.53 -9.52 -15.97
C SER A 22 -2.03 -8.29 -16.74
N ASN A 23 -3.22 -8.42 -17.31
CA ASN A 23 -3.92 -7.30 -17.94
C ASN A 23 -4.46 -6.26 -16.92
N PHE A 24 -4.39 -6.56 -15.62
CA PHE A 24 -4.83 -5.64 -14.58
C PHE A 24 -3.83 -4.51 -14.33
N LEU A 25 -2.53 -4.73 -14.53
CA LEU A 25 -1.51 -3.69 -14.40
C LEU A 25 -0.95 -3.31 -15.78
N LYS A 26 -1.69 -2.46 -16.50
CA LYS A 26 -1.36 -2.08 -17.88
C LYS A 26 0.00 -1.36 -18.00
N ASN A 27 0.21 -0.34 -17.16
CA ASN A 27 1.43 0.47 -17.16
C ASN A 27 1.83 0.78 -15.72
N GLU A 28 2.79 0.02 -15.17
CA GLU A 28 3.34 0.30 -13.84
C GLU A 28 4.15 1.61 -13.88
N ASP A 29 3.77 2.59 -13.07
CA ASP A 29 4.46 3.88 -12.99
C ASP A 29 5.83 3.68 -12.33
N LYS A 30 6.91 4.01 -13.06
CA LYS A 30 8.31 3.99 -12.58
C LYS A 30 8.99 5.36 -12.64
N THR A 31 8.21 6.44 -12.63
CA THR A 31 8.73 7.80 -12.56
C THR A 31 9.61 7.99 -11.32
N LYS A 32 10.54 8.95 -11.39
CA LYS A 32 11.51 9.22 -10.32
C LYS A 32 10.90 9.95 -9.12
N THR A 33 9.66 10.41 -9.22
CA THR A 33 8.98 11.11 -8.13
C THR A 33 8.51 10.13 -7.06
N ILE A 34 8.54 10.57 -5.81
CA ILE A 34 8.08 9.76 -4.67
C ILE A 34 6.57 9.49 -4.78
N GLY A 35 5.78 10.50 -5.16
CA GLY A 35 4.32 10.36 -5.29
C GLY A 35 3.85 9.68 -6.57
N GLY A 36 4.68 9.59 -7.61
CA GLY A 36 4.24 9.16 -8.94
C GLY A 36 3.20 10.07 -9.58
N ILE A 37 2.60 9.59 -10.65
CA ILE A 37 1.56 10.27 -11.43
C ILE A 37 0.20 10.05 -10.74
N ASP A 38 -0.46 11.15 -10.41
CA ASP A 38 -1.80 11.25 -9.83
C ASP A 38 -2.49 12.37 -10.60
N ALA A 39 -2.88 12.09 -11.85
CA ALA A 39 -3.32 13.13 -12.79
C ALA A 39 -4.68 13.71 -12.41
N ASN A 40 -5.52 12.91 -11.75
CA ASN A 40 -6.85 13.31 -11.30
C ASN A 40 -6.85 13.94 -9.88
N SER A 41 -5.68 14.01 -9.22
CA SER A 41 -5.50 14.60 -7.88
C SER A 41 -6.37 13.98 -6.80
N ASN A 42 -6.74 12.70 -6.92
CA ASN A 42 -7.57 12.02 -5.90
C ASN A 42 -6.76 11.48 -4.72
N GLY A 43 -5.42 11.53 -4.83
CA GLY A 43 -4.48 11.08 -3.81
C GLY A 43 -3.99 9.65 -4.00
N VAL A 44 -4.39 8.96 -5.07
CA VAL A 44 -3.94 7.62 -5.46
C VAL A 44 -3.11 7.74 -6.74
N ARG A 45 -2.11 6.88 -6.89
CA ARG A 45 -1.30 6.84 -8.12
C ARG A 45 -2.08 6.15 -9.23
N ASP A 46 -2.08 6.73 -10.43
CA ASP A 46 -2.98 6.32 -11.53
C ASP A 46 -2.82 4.84 -11.94
N ASP A 47 -1.60 4.28 -11.88
CA ASP A 47 -1.34 2.86 -12.16
C ASP A 47 -1.97 1.93 -11.12
N ILE A 48 -1.93 2.31 -9.84
CA ILE A 48 -2.55 1.59 -8.73
C ILE A 48 -4.07 1.72 -8.78
N GLU A 49 -4.59 2.92 -9.06
CA GLU A 49 -6.03 3.13 -9.28
C GLU A 49 -6.54 2.23 -10.39
N GLY A 50 -5.87 2.24 -11.55
CA GLY A 50 -6.22 1.38 -12.69
C GLY A 50 -6.19 -0.10 -12.32
N TYR A 51 -5.16 -0.54 -11.59
CA TYR A 51 -5.07 -1.92 -11.10
C TYR A 51 -6.24 -2.30 -10.19
N ILE A 52 -6.57 -1.46 -9.19
CA ILE A 52 -7.67 -1.70 -8.25
C ILE A 52 -9.01 -1.76 -8.99
N ASN A 53 -9.27 -0.79 -9.87
CA ASN A 53 -10.53 -0.70 -10.62
C ASN A 53 -10.70 -1.88 -11.59
N LEU A 54 -9.64 -2.31 -12.26
CA LEU A 54 -9.73 -3.44 -13.19
C LEU A 54 -9.88 -4.79 -12.47
N LYS A 55 -9.17 -4.98 -11.34
CA LYS A 55 -9.20 -6.26 -10.61
C LYS A 55 -10.46 -6.42 -9.76
N TYR A 56 -10.95 -5.35 -9.14
CA TYR A 56 -12.05 -5.39 -8.17
C TYR A 56 -13.29 -4.61 -8.61
N GLY A 57 -13.38 -4.16 -9.87
CA GLY A 57 -14.48 -3.31 -10.35
C GLY A 57 -15.89 -3.85 -10.12
N ASN A 58 -16.03 -5.18 -9.99
CA ASN A 58 -17.30 -5.84 -9.67
C ASN A 58 -17.69 -5.77 -8.18
N ASN A 59 -16.82 -5.24 -7.32
CA ASN A 59 -17.05 -5.11 -5.88
C ASN A 59 -16.67 -3.70 -5.41
N PRO A 60 -17.65 -2.77 -5.36
CA PRO A 60 -17.42 -1.38 -4.96
C PRO A 60 -16.84 -1.22 -3.54
N LYS A 61 -17.18 -2.12 -2.60
CA LYS A 61 -16.62 -2.12 -1.24
C LYS A 61 -15.10 -2.32 -1.31
N PHE A 62 -14.65 -3.28 -2.13
CA PHE A 62 -13.23 -3.59 -2.23
C PHE A 62 -12.45 -2.47 -2.90
N VAL A 63 -13.00 -1.91 -3.98
CA VAL A 63 -12.43 -0.73 -4.64
C VAL A 63 -12.25 0.40 -3.63
N SER A 64 -13.30 0.74 -2.87
CA SER A 64 -13.25 1.83 -1.89
C SER A 64 -12.14 1.63 -0.85
N VAL A 65 -12.07 0.45 -0.23
CA VAL A 65 -11.09 0.19 0.84
C VAL A 65 -9.65 0.15 0.30
N TYR A 66 -9.41 -0.51 -0.84
CA TYR A 66 -8.08 -0.54 -1.42
C TYR A 66 -7.62 0.84 -1.92
N MET A 67 -8.54 1.66 -2.44
CA MET A 67 -8.24 3.06 -2.81
C MET A 67 -7.87 3.90 -1.58
N GLN A 68 -8.60 3.77 -0.47
CA GLN A 68 -8.26 4.45 0.78
C GLN A 68 -6.89 4.02 1.32
N TYR A 69 -6.58 2.72 1.27
CA TYR A 69 -5.26 2.22 1.66
C TYR A 69 -4.14 2.79 0.77
N ALA A 70 -4.31 2.75 -0.56
CA ALA A 70 -3.36 3.31 -1.51
C ALA A 70 -3.16 4.82 -1.32
N LYS A 71 -4.24 5.55 -1.00
CA LYS A 71 -4.21 6.99 -0.72
C LYS A 71 -3.40 7.33 0.53
N GLU A 72 -3.62 6.60 1.63
CA GLU A 72 -2.86 6.83 2.87
C GLU A 72 -1.39 6.43 2.68
N LEU A 73 -1.10 5.38 1.91
CA LEU A 73 0.28 5.02 1.55
C LEU A 73 0.98 6.15 0.80
N ARG A 74 0.34 6.70 -0.24
CA ARG A 74 0.90 7.82 -1.01
C ARG A 74 1.05 9.07 -0.15
N THR A 75 0.06 9.40 0.66
CA THR A 75 0.10 10.53 1.60
C THR A 75 1.29 10.40 2.54
N LYS A 76 1.51 9.22 3.12
CA LYS A 76 2.66 8.97 3.99
C LYS A 76 3.99 9.12 3.26
N LEU A 77 4.12 8.57 2.04
CA LEU A 77 5.35 8.69 1.24
C LEU A 77 5.65 10.13 0.82
N THR A 78 4.62 10.95 0.61
CA THR A 78 4.75 12.33 0.08
C THR A 78 4.69 13.43 1.16
N LEU A 79 4.56 13.06 2.44
CA LEU A 79 4.39 13.98 3.57
C LEU A 79 5.48 15.05 3.70
N ALA A 80 6.68 14.81 3.14
CA ALA A 80 7.79 15.78 3.04
C ALA A 80 8.04 16.57 4.35
N SER A 81 8.10 15.85 5.47
CA SER A 81 8.33 16.40 6.80
C SER A 81 9.57 15.78 7.43
N ASP A 82 10.12 16.41 8.47
CA ASP A 82 11.10 15.82 9.38
C ASP A 82 10.53 15.62 10.80
N ASP A 83 9.26 15.99 11.01
CA ASP A 83 8.56 15.75 12.28
C ASP A 83 8.23 14.26 12.43
N ARG A 84 8.90 13.62 13.40
CA ARG A 84 8.64 12.23 13.80
C ARG A 84 7.17 12.01 14.18
N GLU A 85 6.53 12.97 14.85
CA GLU A 85 5.13 12.85 15.23
C GLU A 85 4.19 12.94 14.04
N ALA A 86 4.54 13.70 13.00
CA ALA A 86 3.81 13.70 11.74
C ALA A 86 3.85 12.32 11.07
N TYR A 87 5.02 11.67 11.02
CA TYR A 87 5.13 10.30 10.50
C TYR A 87 4.49 9.24 11.39
N ARG A 88 4.46 9.45 12.71
CA ARG A 88 3.69 8.58 13.61
C ARG A 88 2.21 8.63 13.27
N ARG A 89 1.64 9.84 13.12
CA ARG A 89 0.22 10.01 12.75
C ARG A 89 -0.08 9.41 11.38
N ALA A 90 0.76 9.68 10.38
CA ALA A 90 0.58 9.12 9.03
C ALA A 90 0.73 7.59 9.00
N SER A 91 1.70 7.04 9.74
CA SER A 91 1.87 5.58 9.85
C SER A 91 0.67 4.93 10.54
N HIS A 92 0.14 5.55 11.59
CA HIS A 92 -1.09 5.07 12.24
C HIS A 92 -2.26 5.04 11.26
N LYS A 93 -2.47 6.10 10.46
CA LYS A 93 -3.52 6.13 9.41
C LYS A 93 -3.38 4.98 8.42
N VAL A 94 -2.17 4.75 7.91
CA VAL A 94 -1.88 3.61 7.01
C VAL A 94 -2.18 2.29 7.69
N SER A 95 -1.78 2.09 8.95
CA SER A 95 -2.06 0.86 9.70
C SER A 95 -3.56 0.60 9.85
N ARG A 96 -4.37 1.64 10.10
CA ARG A 96 -5.84 1.48 10.17
C ARG A 96 -6.40 0.99 8.82
N GLN A 97 -6.05 1.68 7.73
CA GLN A 97 -6.53 1.28 6.40
C GLN A 97 -6.02 -0.09 5.96
N MET A 98 -4.80 -0.45 6.37
CA MET A 98 -4.25 -1.80 6.14
C MET A 98 -5.13 -2.87 6.78
N ILE A 99 -5.58 -2.69 8.02
CA ILE A 99 -6.47 -3.65 8.69
C ILE A 99 -7.79 -3.82 7.91
N CYS A 100 -8.38 -2.73 7.42
CA CYS A 100 -9.59 -2.80 6.59
C CYS A 100 -9.36 -3.52 5.26
N ALA A 101 -8.23 -3.26 4.59
CA ALA A 101 -7.86 -3.95 3.36
C ALA A 101 -7.60 -5.45 3.59
N SER A 102 -6.95 -5.78 4.71
CA SER A 102 -6.64 -7.18 5.08
C SER A 102 -7.89 -7.97 5.45
N LYS A 103 -8.91 -7.29 6.00
CA LYS A 103 -10.21 -7.89 6.24
C LYS A 103 -10.88 -8.32 4.94
N ILE A 104 -10.75 -7.53 3.87
CA ILE A 104 -11.24 -7.95 2.55
C ILE A 104 -10.49 -9.18 2.05
N ASP A 105 -9.16 -9.20 2.18
CA ASP A 105 -8.35 -10.37 1.84
C ASP A 105 -8.92 -11.63 2.53
N TYR A 106 -9.21 -11.53 3.83
CA TYR A 106 -9.79 -12.61 4.63
C TYR A 106 -11.24 -12.97 4.27
N GLU A 107 -12.10 -11.98 4.00
CA GLU A 107 -13.52 -12.19 3.63
C GLU A 107 -13.66 -12.91 2.29
N VAL A 108 -12.76 -12.67 1.34
CA VAL A 108 -12.78 -13.31 0.01
C VAL A 108 -12.24 -14.71 0.08
N GLU A 109 -11.09 -14.87 0.73
CA GLU A 109 -10.30 -16.08 0.67
C GLU A 109 -9.33 -16.08 1.87
N PRO A 110 -9.67 -16.73 3.00
CA PRO A 110 -8.88 -16.69 4.23
C PRO A 110 -7.37 -16.99 4.04
N GLU A 111 -7.04 -17.82 3.07
CA GLU A 111 -5.66 -18.17 2.67
C GLU A 111 -4.91 -17.05 1.95
N LYS A 112 -5.59 -15.99 1.48
CA LYS A 112 -4.94 -14.76 1.01
C LYS A 112 -4.32 -14.00 2.17
N MET A 113 -4.94 -14.01 3.35
CA MET A 113 -4.49 -13.35 4.58
C MET A 113 -4.24 -11.83 4.42
N TYR A 114 -3.14 -11.43 3.78
CA TYR A 114 -2.74 -10.04 3.48
C TYR A 114 -2.27 -9.85 2.03
N ARG A 115 -2.53 -10.82 1.15
CA ARG A 115 -1.85 -10.92 -0.15
C ARG A 115 -2.07 -9.70 -1.01
N ASP A 116 -3.32 -9.28 -1.23
CA ASP A 116 -3.58 -8.16 -2.12
C ASP A 116 -3.18 -6.83 -1.47
N THR A 117 -3.36 -6.71 -0.16
CA THR A 117 -2.83 -5.60 0.64
C THR A 117 -1.31 -5.45 0.44
N MET A 118 -0.54 -6.55 0.51
CA MET A 118 0.90 -6.55 0.30
C MET A 118 1.30 -6.26 -1.15
N ILE A 119 0.50 -6.69 -2.13
CA ILE A 119 0.72 -6.35 -3.55
C ILE A 119 0.57 -4.84 -3.75
N ILE A 120 -0.49 -4.22 -3.21
CA ILE A 120 -0.70 -2.76 -3.31
C ILE A 120 0.45 -2.00 -2.65
N TYR A 121 0.92 -2.44 -1.49
CA TYR A 121 2.11 -1.88 -0.85
C TYR A 121 3.35 -2.02 -1.76
N ALA A 122 3.59 -3.21 -2.32
CA ALA A 122 4.76 -3.46 -3.16
C ALA A 122 4.75 -2.64 -4.46
N LEU A 123 3.57 -2.47 -5.08
CA LEU A 123 3.38 -1.54 -6.19
C LEU A 123 3.65 -0.10 -5.75
N SER A 124 3.20 0.30 -4.56
CA SER A 124 3.42 1.66 -4.02
C SER A 124 4.91 2.02 -3.87
N VAL A 125 5.77 1.04 -3.55
CA VAL A 125 7.22 1.25 -3.32
C VAL A 125 8.12 0.65 -4.42
N ASN A 126 7.60 0.55 -5.64
CA ASN A 126 8.21 -0.17 -6.77
C ASN A 126 9.47 0.44 -7.41
N THR A 127 9.91 1.63 -6.99
CA THR A 127 11.17 2.25 -7.46
C THR A 127 12.20 2.34 -6.34
N LYS A 128 13.47 2.49 -6.70
CA LYS A 128 14.56 2.68 -5.73
C LYS A 128 14.31 3.89 -4.83
N GLN A 129 13.84 5.01 -5.38
CA GLN A 129 13.54 6.21 -4.58
C GLN A 129 12.38 5.97 -3.61
N ARG A 130 11.27 5.38 -4.07
CA ARG A 130 10.09 5.10 -3.23
C ARG A 130 10.41 4.10 -2.12
N LYS A 131 11.24 3.09 -2.43
CA LYS A 131 11.71 2.13 -1.43
C LYS A 131 12.65 2.76 -0.40
N ALA A 132 13.57 3.62 -0.84
CA ALA A 132 14.45 4.36 0.07
C ALA A 132 13.66 5.26 1.01
N GLU A 133 12.65 5.98 0.50
CA GLU A 133 11.79 6.81 1.34
C GLU A 133 10.96 5.98 2.33
N SER A 134 10.37 4.87 1.87
CA SER A 134 9.69 3.92 2.74
C SER A 134 10.60 3.43 3.89
N ASN A 135 11.85 3.09 3.59
CA ASN A 135 12.83 2.68 4.59
C ASN A 135 13.18 3.83 5.55
N ARG A 136 13.37 5.06 5.05
CA ARG A 136 13.63 6.25 5.87
C ARG A 136 12.50 6.48 6.87
N ILE A 137 11.25 6.41 6.40
CA ILE A 137 10.06 6.53 7.24
C ILE A 137 10.04 5.42 8.29
N SER A 138 10.29 4.17 7.91
CA SER A 138 10.38 3.05 8.86
C SER A 138 11.43 3.30 9.95
N SER A 139 12.59 3.87 9.62
CA SER A 139 13.60 4.26 10.61
C SER A 139 13.12 5.39 11.53
N LEU A 140 12.39 6.37 11.00
CA LEU A 140 11.83 7.48 11.79
C LEU A 140 10.77 7.02 12.80
N VAL A 141 9.97 6.01 12.46
CA VAL A 141 8.92 5.51 13.37
C VAL A 141 9.34 4.28 14.18
N SER A 142 10.58 3.82 14.01
CA SER A 142 11.12 2.69 14.77
C SER A 142 11.08 2.98 16.27
N GLY A 143 10.65 1.99 17.05
CA GLY A 143 10.49 2.08 18.52
C GLY A 143 9.19 2.73 18.99
N MET A 144 8.35 3.24 18.09
CA MET A 144 7.04 3.78 18.45
C MET A 144 6.01 2.67 18.65
N VAL A 145 5.04 2.90 19.53
CA VAL A 145 3.91 2.00 19.77
C VAL A 145 2.70 2.46 18.96
N PHE A 146 2.10 1.54 18.21
CA PHE A 146 0.86 1.76 17.46
C PHE A 146 -0.23 0.85 18.02
N ILE A 147 -1.31 1.46 18.52
CA ILE A 147 -2.51 0.70 18.88
C ILE A 147 -3.29 0.47 17.58
N LEU A 148 -3.40 -0.80 17.17
CA LEU A 148 -4.25 -1.16 16.05
C LEU A 148 -5.72 -0.97 16.46
N PRO A 149 -6.52 -0.25 15.65
CA PRO A 149 -7.95 -0.10 15.93
C PRO A 149 -8.67 -1.45 15.81
N THR A 150 -9.79 -1.60 16.54
CA THR A 150 -10.71 -2.73 16.37
C THR A 150 -11.37 -2.67 15.01
N GLU A 151 -11.74 -3.81 14.41
CA GLU A 151 -12.33 -3.87 13.06
C GLU A 151 -13.61 -3.04 12.85
N GLU A 152 -14.24 -2.56 13.93
CA GLU A 152 -15.39 -1.66 13.85
C GLU A 152 -15.09 -0.38 13.07
N HIS A 153 -13.84 0.10 13.11
CA HIS A 153 -13.44 1.30 12.36
C HIS A 153 -13.52 1.13 10.84
N CYS A 154 -13.64 -0.10 10.33
CA CYS A 154 -13.76 -0.38 8.89
C CYS A 154 -15.19 -0.30 8.36
N LYS A 155 -16.18 -0.09 9.25
CA LYS A 155 -17.61 -0.01 8.88
C LYS A 155 -18.08 1.40 8.56
N ASN A 156 -17.25 2.42 8.82
CA ASN A 156 -17.56 3.84 8.67
C ASN A 156 -16.56 4.53 7.73
#